data_AF-A0A5C3LVB1-F1
#
_entry.id   AF-A0A5C3LVB1-F1
#
_cell.length_a   1.000
_cell.length_b   1.000
_cell.length_c   1.000
_cell.angle_alpha   90.00
_cell.angle_beta   90.00
_cell.angle_gamma   90.00
#
_symmetry.space_group_name_H-M   'P 1'
#
loop_
_entity.id
_entity.type
_entity.pdbx_description
1 polymer ?
#
loop_
_entity_poly.entity_id
_entity_poly.type
_entity_poly.pdbx_seq_one_letter_code
_entity_poly.pdbx_strand_id
1 'polypeptide(L)' 'MLTSFPAPVLSVAADAVRELEGRDALSGLWTLFTKCKESLQDGRRLENISWRLWYREMMLA' A
#
# COMPACT_ATOMS: atom_id res chain seq x y z
N MET A 1 -13.73 14.05 -0.79
CA MET A 1 -12.61 14.06 -1.76
C MET A 1 -11.38 14.47 -1.00
N LEU A 2 -10.35 13.62 -0.94
CA LEU A 2 -9.04 14.06 -0.42
C LEU A 2 -8.48 15.06 -1.42
N THR A 3 -8.16 16.25 -0.92
CA THR A 3 -7.56 17.35 -1.67
C THR A 3 -6.28 16.85 -2.35
N SER A 4 -6.14 17.08 -3.65
CA SER A 4 -4.87 16.84 -4.34
C SER A 4 -3.83 17.77 -3.74
N PHE A 5 -2.82 17.19 -3.08
CA PHE A 5 -1.72 17.97 -2.51
C PHE A 5 -0.70 18.27 -3.61
N PRO A 6 -0.05 19.45 -3.59
CA PRO A 6 0.95 19.82 -4.60
C PRO A 6 2.20 18.92 -4.56
N ALA A 7 2.42 18.22 -3.45
CA ALA A 7 3.47 17.22 -3.26
C ALA A 7 2.97 16.10 -2.32
N PRO A 8 3.62 14.92 -2.33
CA PRO A 8 3.32 13.88 -1.35
C PRO A 8 3.50 14.39 0.09
N VAL A 9 2.52 14.10 0.94
CA VAL A 9 2.51 14.46 2.37
C VAL A 9 3.03 13.29 3.22
N LEU A 10 2.87 12.07 2.72
CA LEU A 10 3.26 10.84 3.39
C LEU A 10 4.34 10.11 2.58
N SER A 11 5.23 9.40 3.26
CA SER A 11 6.16 8.45 2.67
C SER A 11 6.16 7.15 3.49
N VAL A 12 6.48 6.03 2.85
CA VAL A 12 6.50 4.71 3.49
C VAL A 12 7.90 4.41 3.98
N ALA A 13 8.03 4.06 5.26
CA ALA A 13 9.27 3.51 5.80
C ALA A 13 9.42 2.04 5.32
N ALA A 14 10.22 1.83 4.28
CA ALA A 14 10.41 0.51 3.67
C ALA A 14 10.93 -0.55 4.66
N ASP A 15 11.80 -0.15 5.60
CA ASP A 15 12.31 -1.05 6.63
C ASP A 15 11.20 -1.58 7.56
N ALA A 16 10.26 -0.72 7.95
CA ALA A 16 9.11 -1.13 8.76
C ALA A 16 8.15 -2.05 7.98
N VAL A 17 7.98 -1.81 6.67
CA VAL A 17 7.15 -2.69 5.82
C VAL A 17 7.77 -4.08 5.68
N ARG A 18 9.09 -4.18 5.62
CA ARG A 18 9.80 -5.46 5.53
C ARG A 18 9.59 -6.34 6.77
N GLU A 19 9.37 -5.72 7.93
CA GLU A 19 9.13 -6.42 9.20
C GLU A 19 7.66 -6.81 9.41
N LEU A 20 6.75 -6.47 8.48
CA LEU A 20 5.35 -6.87 8.58
C LEU A 20 5.20 -8.37 8.34
N GLU A 21 4.59 -9.04 9.31
CA GLU A 21 4.23 -10.46 9.24
C GLU A 21 2.71 -10.65 9.30
N GLY A 22 2.25 -11.83 8.88
CA GLY A 22 0.84 -12.24 8.97
C GLY A 22 0.12 -12.27 7.62
N ARG A 23 -0.89 -13.14 7.54
CA ARG A 23 -1.66 -13.41 6.30
C ARG A 23 -2.42 -12.20 5.76
N ASP A 24 -2.67 -11.21 6.61
CA ASP A 24 -3.43 -10.00 6.26
C ASP A 24 -2.54 -8.78 6.00
N ALA A 25 -1.20 -8.93 6.00
CA ALA A 25 -0.30 -7.80 5.81
C ALA A 25 -0.53 -7.11 4.45
N LEU A 26 -0.61 -7.88 3.37
CA LEU A 26 -0.80 -7.31 2.02
C LEU A 26 -2.21 -6.75 1.80
N SER A 27 -3.25 -7.40 2.33
CA SER A 27 -4.63 -6.91 2.23
C SER A 27 -4.84 -5.63 3.05
N GLY A 28 -4.20 -5.54 4.22
CA GLY A 28 -4.15 -4.35 5.06
C GLY A 28 -3.41 -3.19 4.39
N LEU A 29 -2.22 -3.44 3.83
CA LEU A 29 -1.46 -2.44 3.08
C LEU A 29 -2.22 -1.93 1.86
N TRP A 30 -2.85 -2.84 1.09
CA TRP A 30 -3.67 -2.45 -0.05
C TRP A 30 -4.84 -1.56 0.38
N THR A 31 -5.54 -1.92 1.47
CA THR A 31 -6.63 -1.11 2.03
C THR A 31 -6.17 0.27 2.46
N LEU A 32 -5.01 0.37 3.11
CA LEU A 32 -4.39 1.62 3.53
C LEU A 32 -4.06 2.49 2.30
N PHE A 33 -3.30 1.95 1.35
CA PHE A 33 -2.84 2.68 0.16
C PHE A 33 -4.00 3.12 -0.72
N THR A 34 -5.06 2.32 -0.85
CA THR A 34 -6.28 2.74 -1.57
C THR A 34 -6.85 4.05 -1.03
N LYS A 35 -6.77 4.27 0.29
CA LYS A 35 -7.30 5.46 0.96
C LYS A 35 -6.35 6.66 0.86
N CYS A 36 -5.04 6.47 0.84
CA CYS A 36 -4.07 7.56 0.94
C CYS A 36 -3.18 7.75 -0.31
N LYS A 37 -3.38 6.99 -1.39
CA LYS A 37 -2.52 7.02 -2.59
C LYS A 37 -2.28 8.38 -3.21
N GLU A 38 -3.24 9.30 -3.13
CA GLU A 38 -3.12 10.65 -3.68
C GLU A 38 -2.27 11.58 -2.80
N SER A 39 -1.97 11.17 -1.56
CA SER A 39 -1.14 11.92 -0.61
C SER A 39 0.17 11.20 -0.28
N LEU A 40 0.35 9.98 -0.78
CA LEU A 40 1.48 9.10 -0.48
C LEU A 40 2.49 9.12 -1.63
N GLN A 41 3.78 9.21 -1.28
CA GLN A 41 4.86 9.05 -2.24
C GLN A 41 4.74 7.67 -2.92
N ASP A 42 4.74 7.64 -4.25
CA ASP A 42 4.50 6.43 -5.04
C ASP A 42 3.17 5.71 -4.73
N GLY A 43 2.18 6.41 -4.18
CA GLY A 43 0.98 5.79 -3.60
C GLY A 43 0.21 4.87 -4.54
N ARG A 44 0.03 5.25 -5.82
CA ARG A 44 -0.61 4.40 -6.84
C ARG A 44 0.20 3.15 -7.16
N ARG A 45 1.53 3.23 -7.14
CA ARG A 45 2.41 2.07 -7.36
C ARG A 45 2.33 1.12 -6.16
N LEU A 46 2.32 1.68 -4.96
CA LEU A 46 2.18 0.94 -3.70
C LEU A 46 0.83 0.23 -3.59
N GLU A 47 -0.27 0.90 -3.91
CA GLU A 47 -1.61 0.29 -4.03
C GLU A 47 -1.59 -0.87 -5.05
N ASN A 48 -0.99 -0.67 -6.22
CA ASN A 48 -0.96 -1.69 -7.27
C ASN A 48 -0.15 -2.93 -6.86
N ILE A 49 1.05 -2.74 -6.31
CA ILE A 49 1.90 -3.87 -5.96
C ILE A 49 1.33 -4.67 -4.79
N SER A 50 0.76 -4.01 -3.79
CA SER A 50 0.12 -4.67 -2.64
C SER A 50 -1.09 -5.51 -3.08
N TRP A 51 -1.94 -5.01 -4.00
CA TRP A 51 -3.00 -5.81 -4.62
C TRP A 51 -2.47 -7.02 -5.38
N ARG A 52 -1.46 -6.84 -6.25
CA ARG A 52 -0.92 -7.93 -7.08
C ARG A 52 -0.29 -9.04 -6.25
N LEU A 53 0.45 -8.66 -5.20
CA LEU A 53 1.05 -9.62 -4.29
C LEU A 53 -0.04 -10.35 -3.48
N TRP A 54 -1.03 -9.63 -2.95
CA TRP A 54 -2.12 -10.25 -2.21
C TRP A 54 -2.92 -11.24 -3.08
N TYR A 55 -3.27 -10.83 -4.30
CA TYR A 55 -3.94 -11.71 -5.26
C TYR A 55 -3.11 -12.98 -5.55
N ARG A 56 -1.79 -12.84 -5.68
CA ARG A 56 -0.91 -13.99 -5.86
C ARG A 56 -0.95 -14.93 -4.65
N GLU A 57 -0.93 -14.41 -3.42
CA GLU A 57 -1.06 -15.23 -2.21
C GLU A 57 -2.42 -15.95 -2.17
N MET A 58 -3.51 -15.26 -2.51
CA MET A 58 -4.85 -15.87 -2.55
C MET A 58 -4.96 -16.99 -3.59
N MET A 59 -4.24 -16.90 -4.71
CA MET A 59 -4.26 -17.91 -5.77
C MET A 59 -3.31 -19.09 -5.50
N LEU A 60 -2.38 -18.95 -4.55
CA LEU A 60 -1.43 -19.99 -4.14
C LEU A 60 -1.82 -20.68 -2.83
N ALA A 61 -2.82 -20.15 -2.12
CA ALA A 61 -3.42 -20.72 -0.91
C ALA A 61 -4.56 -21.69 -1.26
#